data_AF-A0A3S0WL82-F1
#
_entry.id   AF-A0A3S0WL82-F1
#
_cell.length_a   1.000
_cell.length_b   1.000
_cell.length_c   1.000
_cell.angle_alpha   90.00
_cell.angle_beta   90.00
_cell.angle_gamma   90.00
#
_symmetry.space_group_name_H-M   'P 1'
#
loop_
_entity.id
_entity.type
_entity.pdbx_description
1 polymer ?
#
loop_
_entity_poly.entity_id
_entity_poly.type
_entity_poly.pdbx_seq_one_letter_code
_entity_poly.pdbx_strand_id
1 'polypeptide(L)'
;MLIGRIEHDPKKHFPLQLPESTLGRLELYKELYQQTFGEKVANNDLVDLMLTNVMDRDREFKRFLREEERKKKLEAKQQERGTGTIPSAGEAETESHAEAQSHQREQHQA
;
A
#
# COMPACT_ATOMS: atom_id res chain seq x y z
N MET A 1 -0.71 -12.74 24.92
CA MET A 1 -1.63 -11.81 24.23
C MET A 1 -2.21 -12.56 23.04
N LEU A 2 -3.54 -12.71 22.94
CA LEU A 2 -4.20 -13.38 21.82
C LEU A 2 -4.23 -12.47 20.57
N ILE A 3 -4.17 -13.08 19.39
CA ILE A 3 -3.90 -12.44 18.09
C ILE A 3 -5.02 -11.56 17.52
N GLY A 4 -6.11 -11.34 18.26
CA GLY A 4 -7.20 -10.45 17.85
C GLY A 4 -8.46 -11.21 17.44
N ARG A 5 -9.36 -10.54 16.72
CA ARG A 5 -10.61 -11.11 16.19
C ARG A 5 -10.46 -11.43 14.69
N ILE A 6 -11.24 -12.40 14.22
CA ILE A 6 -11.25 -12.84 12.83
C ILE A 6 -11.98 -11.81 11.97
N GLU A 7 -11.40 -11.47 10.82
CA GLU A 7 -12.03 -10.66 9.78
C GLU A 7 -12.53 -11.57 8.65
N HIS A 8 -13.63 -11.16 8.01
CA HIS A 8 -14.32 -11.96 6.99
C HIS A 8 -14.15 -11.37 5.59
N ASP A 9 -12.92 -11.39 5.09
CA ASP A 9 -12.61 -11.04 3.70
C ASP A 9 -12.78 -12.26 2.75
N PRO A 10 -13.09 -12.04 1.46
CA PRO A 10 -13.19 -13.12 0.47
C PRO A 10 -11.88 -13.91 0.34
N LYS A 11 -11.93 -15.22 0.57
CA LYS A 11 -10.74 -16.08 0.64
C LYS A 11 -10.46 -16.80 -0.68
N LYS A 12 -9.18 -16.86 -1.07
CA LYS A 12 -8.71 -17.73 -2.16
C LYS A 12 -8.15 -19.01 -1.55
N HIS A 13 -8.42 -20.15 -2.18
CA HIS A 13 -7.88 -21.43 -1.71
C HIS A 13 -6.39 -21.54 -2.04
N PHE A 14 -5.58 -21.85 -1.04
CA PHE A 14 -4.15 -22.08 -1.16
C PHE A 14 -3.76 -23.34 -0.37
N PRO A 15 -3.38 -24.46 -1.03
CA PRO A 15 -2.97 -25.66 -0.31
C PRO A 15 -1.59 -25.44 0.34
N LEU A 16 -1.50 -25.72 1.64
CA LEU A 16 -0.26 -25.64 2.42
C LEU A 16 -0.05 -26.96 3.19
N GLN A 17 1.20 -27.41 3.26
CA GLN A 17 1.59 -28.51 4.14
C GLN A 17 2.30 -27.95 5.38
N LEU A 18 1.88 -28.43 6.55
CA LEU A 18 2.47 -28.05 7.83
C LEU A 18 3.09 -29.28 8.50
N PRO A 19 4.23 -29.13 9.21
CA PRO A 19 4.75 -30.18 10.06
C PRO A 19 3.72 -30.62 11.10
N GLU A 20 3.71 -31.90 11.46
CA GLU A 20 2.79 -32.45 12.45
C GLU A 20 2.89 -31.74 13.81
N SER A 21 4.11 -31.40 14.23
CA SER A 21 4.34 -30.62 15.45
C SER A 21 3.75 -29.21 15.40
N THR A 22 3.59 -28.64 14.21
CA THR A 22 2.91 -27.35 14.00
C THR A 22 1.40 -27.53 14.05
N LEU A 23 0.87 -28.60 13.46
CA LEU A 23 -0.56 -28.93 13.54
C LEU A 23 -1.00 -29.16 14.99
N GLY A 24 -0.23 -29.93 15.78
CA GLY A 24 -0.52 -30.13 17.19
C GLY A 24 -0.54 -28.83 18.00
N ARG A 25 0.39 -27.91 17.70
CA ARG A 25 0.39 -26.56 18.31
C ARG A 25 -0.81 -25.72 17.89
N LEU A 26 -1.26 -25.85 16.64
CA LEU A 26 -2.41 -25.12 16.11
C LEU A 26 -3.71 -25.54 16.80
N GLU A 27 -3.91 -26.85 17.02
CA GLU A 27 -5.10 -27.34 17.75
C GLU A 27 -5.12 -26.85 19.21
N LEU A 28 -4.00 -26.90 19.93
CA LEU A 28 -3.92 -26.35 21.29
C LEU A 28 -4.19 -24.84 21.31
N TYR A 29 -3.68 -24.10 20.32
CA TYR A 29 -3.91 -22.67 20.22
C TYR A 29 -5.37 -22.34 19.94
N LYS A 30 -6.04 -23.15 19.11
CA LYS A 30 -7.47 -23.05 18.83
C LYS A 30 -8.33 -23.28 20.06
N GLU A 31 -7.99 -24.29 20.88
CA GLU A 31 -8.68 -24.52 22.16
C GLU A 31 -8.55 -23.30 23.10
N LEU A 32 -7.35 -22.74 23.23
CA LEU A 32 -7.11 -21.53 24.01
C LEU A 32 -7.91 -20.33 23.49
N TYR A 33 -7.96 -20.16 22.17
CA TYR A 33 -8.75 -19.10 21.52
C TYR A 33 -10.23 -19.23 21.87
N GLN A 34 -10.79 -20.43 21.71
CA GLN A 34 -12.19 -20.71 22.01
C GLN A 34 -12.52 -20.51 23.49
N GLN A 35 -11.63 -20.92 24.40
CA GLN A 35 -11.81 -20.68 25.84
C GLN A 35 -11.84 -19.18 26.18
N THR A 36 -11.07 -18.37 25.45
CA THR A 36 -10.94 -16.94 25.74
C THR A 36 -12.10 -16.12 25.17
N PHE A 37 -12.55 -16.46 23.95
CA PHE A 37 -13.55 -15.66 23.23
C PHE A 37 -14.92 -16.32 23.14
N GLY A 38 -15.07 -17.57 23.57
CA GLY A 38 -16.32 -18.33 23.48
C GLY A 38 -16.70 -18.72 22.05
N GLU A 39 -15.82 -18.52 21.08
CA GLU A 39 -16.09 -18.66 19.65
C GLU A 39 -15.37 -19.86 19.06
N LYS A 40 -16.09 -20.68 18.30
CA LYS A 40 -15.49 -21.75 17.51
C LYS A 40 -14.89 -21.16 16.24
N VAL A 41 -13.60 -21.34 16.06
CA VAL A 41 -12.84 -20.86 14.90
C VAL A 41 -12.41 -22.01 14.01
N ALA A 42 -12.47 -21.83 12.69
CA ALA A 42 -11.90 -22.80 11.75
C ALA A 42 -10.38 -22.67 11.68
N ASN A 43 -9.67 -23.77 11.41
CA ASN A 43 -8.19 -23.74 11.37
C ASN A 43 -7.66 -22.72 10.36
N ASN A 44 -8.34 -22.56 9.22
CA ASN A 44 -7.95 -21.58 8.20
C ASN A 44 -8.04 -20.15 8.72
N ASP A 45 -9.09 -19.81 9.46
CA ASP A 45 -9.28 -18.45 10.00
C ASP A 45 -8.25 -18.13 11.08
N LEU A 46 -7.88 -19.14 11.88
CA LEU A 46 -6.85 -18.99 12.90
C LEU A 46 -5.47 -18.79 12.27
N VAL A 47 -5.14 -19.56 11.23
CA VAL A 47 -3.88 -19.42 10.49
C VAL A 47 -3.80 -18.07 9.79
N ASP A 48 -4.90 -17.64 9.17
CA ASP A 48 -5.05 -16.32 8.54
C ASP A 48 -4.76 -15.20 9.55
N LEU A 49 -5.41 -15.24 10.71
CA LEU A 49 -5.17 -14.28 11.79
C LEU A 49 -3.72 -14.30 12.30
N MET A 50 -3.10 -15.47 12.42
CA MET A 50 -1.69 -15.61 12.81
C MET A 50 -0.76 -14.97 11.78
N LEU A 51 -1.00 -15.21 10.48
CA LEU A 51 -0.20 -14.65 9.40
C LEU A 51 -0.33 -13.14 9.34
N THR A 52 -1.56 -12.62 9.40
CA THR A 52 -1.82 -11.17 9.43
C THR A 52 -1.11 -10.52 10.60
N ASN A 53 -1.21 -11.10 11.80
CA ASN A 53 -0.54 -10.56 12.99
C ASN A 53 1.00 -10.52 12.85
N VAL A 54 1.59 -11.56 12.25
CA VAL A 54 3.03 -11.61 11.98
C VAL A 54 3.42 -10.54 10.95
N MET A 55 2.72 -10.47 9.83
CA MET A 55 2.97 -9.50 8.75
C MET A 55 2.81 -8.05 9.24
N ASP A 56 1.78 -7.78 10.04
CA ASP A 56 1.51 -6.45 10.61
C ASP A 56 2.55 -6.02 11.62
N ARG A 57 3.26 -6.95 12.26
CA ARG A 57 4.34 -6.63 13.21
C ARG A 57 5.70 -6.53 12.54
N ASP A 58 5.87 -7.17 11.39
CA ASP A 58 7.11 -7.14 10.62
C ASP A 58 7.40 -5.73 10.07
N ARG A 59 8.46 -5.11 10.59
CA ARG A 59 8.87 -3.76 10.19
C ARG A 59 9.46 -3.73 8.78
N GLU A 60 10.16 -4.79 8.38
CA GLU A 60 10.77 -4.90 7.06
C GLU A 60 9.70 -5.12 6.01
N PHE A 61 8.73 -5.99 6.27
CA PHE A 61 7.59 -6.18 5.39
C PHE A 61 6.80 -4.88 5.18
N LYS A 62 6.52 -4.15 6.27
CA LYS A 62 5.88 -2.82 6.17
C LYS A 62 6.70 -1.79 5.41
N ARG A 63 8.03 -1.84 5.51
CA ARG A 63 8.91 -0.97 4.72
C ARG A 63 8.83 -1.33 3.25
N PHE A 64 8.89 -2.63 2.93
CA PHE A 64 8.78 -3.14 1.57
C PHE A 64 7.45 -2.73 0.91
N LEU A 65 6.31 -2.86 1.61
CA LEU A 65 5.01 -2.43 1.11
C LEU A 65 4.99 -0.95 0.70
N ARG A 66 5.59 -0.06 1.50
CA ARG A 66 5.69 1.37 1.18
C ARG A 66 6.60 1.65 -0.02
N GLU A 67 7.68 0.87 -0.17
CA GLU A 67 8.60 1.00 -1.29
C GLU A 67 7.94 0.54 -2.61
N GLU A 68 7.23 -0.59 -2.58
CA GLU A 68 6.45 -1.08 -3.72
C GLU A 68 5.34 -0.11 -4.12
N GLU A 69 4.63 0.48 -3.15
CA GLU A 69 3.61 1.50 -3.44
C GLU A 69 4.22 2.75 -4.09
N ARG A 70 5.39 3.20 -3.61
CA ARG A 70 6.12 4.32 -4.21
C ARG A 70 6.56 4.00 -5.64
N LYS A 71 7.05 2.78 -5.88
CA LYS A 71 7.48 2.32 -7.21
C LYS A 71 6.30 2.32 -8.19
N LYS A 72 5.16 1.74 -7.81
CA LYS A 72 3.93 1.75 -8.64
C LYS A 72 3.46 3.17 -8.97
N LYS A 73 3.52 4.10 -8.01
CA LYS A 73 3.18 5.52 -8.25
C LYS A 73 4.14 6.19 -9.24
N LEU A 74 5.43 5.85 -9.20
CA LEU A 74 6.42 6.38 -10.14
C LEU A 74 6.26 5.78 -11.55
N GLU A 75 5.94 4.49 -11.65
CA GLU A 75 5.64 3.82 -12.92
C GLU A 75 4.37 4.40 -13.57
N ALA A 76 3.30 4.60 -12.80
CA ALA A 76 2.08 5.24 -13.28
C ALA A 76 2.34 6.65 -13.83
N LYS A 77 3.13 7.47 -13.12
CA LYS A 77 3.51 8.83 -13.57
C LYS A 77 4.37 8.84 -14.83
N GLN A 78 5.22 7.82 -15.03
CA GLN A 78 6.02 7.69 -16.25
C GLN A 78 5.17 7.23 -17.43
N GLN A 79 4.19 6.35 -17.20
CA GLN A 79 3.27 5.89 -18.23
C GLN A 79 2.32 7.00 -18.69
N GLU A 80 1.87 7.88 -17.79
CA GLU A 80 1.11 9.09 -18.12
C GLU A 80 1.97 10.13 -18.89
N ARG A 81 3.26 10.26 -18.58
CA ARG A 81 4.18 11.11 -19.37
C ARG A 81 4.57 10.52 -20.72
N GLY A 82 4.52 9.19 -20.89
CA GLY A 82 4.82 8.50 -22.14
C GLY A 82 3.64 8.41 -23.13
N THR A 83 2.43 8.75 -22.69
CA THR A 83 1.21 8.78 -23.53
C THR A 83 0.74 10.20 -23.86
N GLY A 84 1.43 11.23 -23.32
CA GLY A 84 1.22 12.63 -23.66
C GLY A 84 2.00 13.05 -24.91
N THR A 85 1.32 13.01 -26.06
CA THR A 85 1.52 13.89 -27.22
C THR A 85 2.84 13.76 -27.98
N ILE A 86 2.77 13.05 -29.11
CA ILE A 86 3.63 13.28 -30.28
C ILE A 86 3.54 14.78 -30.62
N PRO A 87 4.62 15.59 -30.59
CA PRO A 87 4.60 16.90 -31.21
C PRO A 87 4.60 16.67 -32.73
N SER A 88 3.41 16.70 -33.33
CA SER A 88 3.27 16.71 -34.78
C SER A 88 3.62 18.11 -35.29
N ALA A 89 4.81 18.20 -35.88
CA ALA A 89 5.25 19.06 -36.98
C ALA A 89 4.65 20.48 -37.13
N GLY A 90 5.56 21.47 -37.09
CA GLY A 90 5.76 22.35 -38.25
C GLY A 90 5.11 23.73 -38.25
N GLU A 91 5.97 24.75 -38.40
CA GLU A 91 5.75 26.08 -39.00
C GLU A 91 4.92 27.09 -38.19
N ALA A 92 5.17 28.40 -38.18
CA ALA A 92 6.30 29.27 -38.48
C ALA A 92 5.92 30.65 -37.87
N GLU A 93 6.94 31.38 -37.43
CA GLU A 93 7.07 32.84 -37.30
C GLU A 93 5.81 33.75 -37.33
N THR A 94 5.65 34.58 -36.30
CA THR A 94 5.52 36.05 -36.45
C THR A 94 5.62 36.76 -35.10
N GLU A 95 6.84 37.22 -34.81
CA GLU A 95 7.18 38.58 -34.39
C GLU A 95 6.00 39.49 -33.95
N SER A 96 5.98 39.88 -32.67
CA SER A 96 5.53 41.22 -32.29
C SER A 96 6.19 41.68 -30.99
N HIS A 97 7.18 42.55 -31.20
CA HIS A 97 7.90 43.35 -30.22
C HIS A 97 6.95 44.37 -29.59
N ALA A 98 6.89 44.44 -28.26
CA ALA A 98 6.49 45.66 -27.56
C ALA A 98 7.09 45.67 -26.15
N GLU A 99 8.23 46.35 -26.04
CA GLU A 99 8.76 46.89 -24.79
C GLU A 99 7.73 47.78 -24.10
N ALA A 100 7.64 47.67 -22.77
CA ALA A 100 7.37 48.81 -21.89
C ALA A 100 7.87 48.48 -20.48
N GLN A 101 9.16 48.75 -20.23
CA GLN A 101 9.59 49.15 -18.90
C GLN A 101 8.90 50.48 -18.55
N SER A 102 8.22 50.55 -17.41
CA SER A 102 7.95 51.84 -16.76
C SER A 102 8.08 51.70 -15.25
N HIS A 103 8.99 52.50 -14.72
CA HIS A 103 9.36 52.65 -13.33
C HIS A 103 8.26 53.32 -12.48
N GLN A 104 8.56 53.43 -11.18
CA GLN A 104 7.97 54.32 -10.16
C GLN A 104 6.77 53.72 -9.39
N ARG A 105 6.69 53.78 -8.05
CA ARG A 105 7.45 54.53 -7.03
C ARG A 105 6.92 54.17 -5.64
N GLU A 106 7.80 54.26 -4.64
CA GLU A 106 7.65 54.50 -3.19
C GLU A 106 6.22 54.39 -2.59
N GLN A 107 6.03 53.70 -1.46
CA GLN A 107 6.24 54.37 -0.17
C GLN A 107 6.46 53.38 1.00
N HIS A 108 7.41 53.79 1.84
CA HIS A 108 7.75 53.26 3.15
C HIS A 108 6.69 53.60 4.22
N GLN A 109 6.72 52.80 5.29
CA GLN A 109 6.52 53.13 6.72
C GLN A 109 5.14 53.58 7.22
N ALA A 110 4.66 52.85 8.23
CA ALA A 110 4.87 53.25 9.63
C ALA A 110 5.08 52.00 10.49
#